data_AF-A0A3C0L1R1-F1
#
_entry.id   AF-A0A3C0L1R1-F1
#
_cell.length_a   1.000
_cell.length_b   1.000
_cell.length_c   1.000
_cell.angle_alpha   90.00
_cell.angle_beta   90.00
_cell.angle_gamma   90.00
#
_symmetry.space_group_name_H-M   'P 1'
#
loop_
_entity.id
_entity.type
_entity.pdbx_description
1 polymer ?
#
loop_
_entity_poly.entity_id
_entity_poly.type
_entity_poly.pdbx_seq_one_letter_code
_entity_poly.pdbx_strand_id
1 'polypeptide(L)'
;VYAEGLPAPTGLWSSGGDLFVSDRKLGQILQLAEAGAVLSPYRVVVSGLTTPEGFVVKGQDFVVVEADLGQVTRIKAKGERLVLADVPAGSQAASLDQPPSQVFNGIAMDDAGALYVPGESNRVLYKITGAF
;
A
#
# COMPACT_ATOMS: atom_id res chain seq x y z
N VAL A 1 -7.07 -19.25 -10.89
CA VAL A 1 -6.12 -18.22 -10.38
C VAL A 1 -6.43 -16.93 -11.12
N TYR A 2 -6.60 -15.79 -10.42
CA TYR A 2 -6.92 -14.50 -11.04
C TYR A 2 -5.64 -13.73 -11.44
N ALA A 3 -4.63 -13.76 -10.57
CA ALA A 3 -3.31 -13.18 -10.80
C ALA A 3 -2.23 -14.07 -10.17
N GLU A 4 -1.07 -14.16 -10.84
CA GLU A 4 0.13 -14.88 -10.41
C GLU A 4 1.41 -14.06 -10.67
N GLY A 5 2.56 -14.54 -10.21
CA GLY A 5 3.84 -13.83 -10.39
C GLY A 5 4.05 -12.65 -9.42
N LEU A 6 3.26 -12.60 -8.34
CA LEU A 6 3.37 -11.62 -7.25
C LEU A 6 4.14 -12.30 -6.10
N PRO A 7 5.43 -11.97 -5.88
CA PRO A 7 6.24 -12.69 -4.91
C PRO A 7 5.92 -12.37 -3.43
N ALA A 8 5.28 -11.23 -3.14
CA ALA A 8 4.80 -10.90 -1.81
C ALA A 8 3.62 -9.90 -1.84
N PRO A 9 2.45 -10.27 -2.42
CA PRO A 9 1.28 -9.41 -2.48
C PRO A 9 0.66 -9.24 -1.10
N THR A 10 0.29 -8.00 -0.72
CA THR A 10 -0.19 -7.70 0.64
C THR A 10 -1.48 -6.88 0.65
N GLY A 11 -1.40 -5.60 0.30
CA GLY A 11 -2.53 -4.70 0.25
C GLY A 11 -3.29 -4.81 -1.05
N LEU A 12 -4.61 -4.67 -1.00
CA LEU A 12 -5.49 -4.58 -2.17
C LEU A 12 -6.27 -3.28 -2.13
N TRP A 13 -6.51 -2.71 -3.31
CA TRP A 13 -7.46 -1.61 -3.48
C TRP A 13 -8.24 -1.80 -4.78
N SER A 14 -9.54 -1.56 -4.75
CA SER A 14 -10.39 -1.70 -5.92
C SER A 14 -11.48 -0.63 -5.96
N SER A 15 -11.74 -0.08 -7.16
CA SER A 15 -12.83 0.85 -7.40
C SER A 15 -13.19 0.85 -8.87
N GLY A 16 -14.49 0.88 -9.20
CA GLY A 16 -14.94 1.03 -10.59
C GLY A 16 -14.48 -0.06 -11.57
N GLY A 17 -14.10 -1.24 -11.07
CA GLY A 17 -13.54 -2.33 -11.87
C GLY A 17 -12.00 -2.30 -11.99
N ASP A 18 -11.34 -1.28 -11.48
CA ASP A 18 -9.89 -1.30 -11.31
C ASP A 18 -9.51 -2.14 -10.08
N LEU A 19 -8.41 -2.87 -10.18
CA LEU A 19 -7.85 -3.66 -9.09
C LEU A 19 -6.34 -3.43 -9.00
N PHE A 20 -5.86 -3.09 -7.82
CA PHE A 20 -4.46 -2.84 -7.52
C PHE A 20 -4.00 -3.72 -6.37
N VAL A 21 -2.70 -4.05 -6.37
CA VAL A 21 -2.04 -4.79 -5.31
C VAL A 21 -0.70 -4.15 -4.97
N SER A 22 -0.36 -4.07 -3.69
CA SER A 22 1.01 -3.76 -3.27
C SER A 22 1.80 -5.06 -3.16
N ASP A 23 3.06 -5.04 -3.61
CA ASP A 23 3.98 -6.15 -3.45
C ASP A 23 5.19 -5.70 -2.63
N ARG A 24 5.34 -6.28 -1.43
CA ARG A 24 6.41 -5.95 -0.48
C ARG A 24 7.79 -6.22 -1.05
N LYS A 25 7.94 -7.32 -1.78
CA LYS A 25 9.24 -7.81 -2.24
C LYS A 25 9.69 -7.08 -3.50
N LEU A 26 8.75 -6.69 -4.37
CA LEU A 26 9.05 -5.86 -5.53
C LEU A 26 9.20 -4.37 -5.18
N GLY A 27 8.64 -3.92 -4.05
CA GLY A 27 8.62 -2.50 -3.70
C GLY A 27 7.74 -1.70 -4.65
N GLN A 28 6.58 -2.27 -5.02
CA GLN A 28 5.72 -1.79 -6.09
C GLN A 28 4.24 -1.80 -5.70
N ILE A 29 3.45 -0.96 -6.39
CA ILE A 29 2.02 -1.15 -6.56
C ILE A 29 1.77 -1.49 -8.02
N LEU A 30 1.07 -2.60 -8.25
CA LEU A 30 0.69 -3.08 -9.57
C LEU A 30 -0.81 -2.94 -9.78
N GLN A 31 -1.22 -2.44 -10.94
CA GLN A 31 -2.59 -2.55 -11.43
C GLN A 31 -2.76 -3.90 -12.12
N LEU A 32 -3.68 -4.70 -11.60
CA LEU A 32 -4.01 -6.04 -12.09
C LEU A 32 -5.19 -6.03 -13.05
N ALA A 33 -6.12 -5.10 -12.89
CA ALA A 33 -7.26 -4.94 -13.77
C ALA A 33 -7.61 -3.46 -13.99
N GLU A 34 -8.15 -3.16 -15.16
CA GLU A 34 -8.65 -1.85 -15.57
C GLU A 34 -10.06 -2.00 -16.14
N ALA A 35 -11.03 -1.27 -15.58
CA ALA A 35 -12.43 -1.35 -15.99
C ALA A 35 -13.00 -2.79 -16.05
N GLY A 36 -12.58 -3.65 -15.11
CA GLY A 36 -13.04 -5.04 -15.00
C GLY A 36 -12.29 -6.04 -15.89
N ALA A 37 -11.36 -5.60 -16.72
CA ALA A 37 -10.53 -6.47 -17.55
C ALA A 37 -9.15 -6.69 -16.93
N VAL A 38 -8.71 -7.95 -16.81
CA VAL A 38 -7.36 -8.30 -16.32
C VAL A 38 -6.29 -7.79 -17.30
N LEU A 39 -5.26 -7.14 -16.78
CA LEU A 39 -4.11 -6.67 -17.55
C LEU A 39 -3.10 -7.81 -17.75
N SER A 40 -2.54 -7.91 -18.96
CA SER A 40 -1.43 -8.83 -19.28
C SER A 40 -0.44 -8.13 -20.22
N PRO A 41 0.75 -7.72 -19.74
CA PRO A 41 1.24 -7.84 -18.36
C PRO A 41 0.52 -6.88 -17.40
N TYR A 42 0.63 -7.12 -16.08
CA TYR A 42 0.23 -6.13 -15.08
C TYR A 42 1.03 -4.84 -15.25
N ARG A 43 0.41 -3.71 -14.90
CA ARG A 43 1.02 -2.38 -15.01
C ARG A 43 1.59 -1.97 -13.67
N VAL A 44 2.89 -1.68 -13.59
CA VAL A 44 3.49 -1.04 -12.40
C VAL A 44 3.05 0.42 -12.38
N VAL A 45 2.29 0.82 -11.36
CA VAL A 45 1.78 2.20 -11.21
C VAL A 45 2.59 3.01 -10.20
N VAL A 46 3.20 2.35 -9.22
CA VAL A 46 4.17 2.95 -8.30
C VAL A 46 5.33 1.98 -8.12
N SER A 47 6.56 2.49 -8.08
CA SER A 47 7.78 1.71 -7.87
C SER A 47 8.72 2.39 -6.88
N GLY A 48 9.71 1.64 -6.39
CA GLY A 48 10.72 2.18 -5.46
C GLY A 48 10.12 2.52 -4.10
N LEU A 49 9.16 1.72 -3.64
CA LEU A 49 8.60 1.76 -2.29
C LEU A 49 9.40 0.82 -1.38
N THR A 50 9.51 1.19 -0.11
CA THR A 50 10.13 0.34 0.90
C THR A 50 9.05 -0.51 1.58
N THR A 51 9.07 -1.82 1.33
CA THR A 51 8.15 -2.81 1.91
C THR A 51 6.69 -2.36 2.00
N PRO A 52 6.05 -1.96 0.87
CA PRO A 52 4.70 -1.40 0.88
C PRO A 52 3.67 -2.38 1.45
N GLU A 53 2.84 -1.90 2.37
CA GLU A 53 1.73 -2.64 2.97
C GLU A 53 0.39 -2.10 2.45
N GLY A 54 -0.48 -1.63 3.35
CA GLY A 54 -1.75 -1.01 2.97
C GLY A 54 -1.52 0.25 2.15
N PHE A 55 -2.44 0.49 1.22
CA PHE A 55 -2.52 1.75 0.48
C PHE A 55 -3.97 2.13 0.17
N VAL A 56 -4.18 3.42 -0.08
CA VAL A 56 -5.41 3.97 -0.67
C VAL A 56 -5.09 4.79 -1.90
N VAL A 57 -6.10 4.97 -2.77
CA VAL A 57 -5.99 5.77 -3.99
C VAL A 57 -7.02 6.90 -3.96
N LYS A 58 -6.61 8.11 -4.36
CA LYS A 58 -7.49 9.26 -4.58
C LYS A 58 -7.07 10.00 -5.85
N GLY A 59 -7.88 9.92 -6.90
CA GLY A 59 -7.51 10.46 -8.21
C GLY A 59 -6.29 9.73 -8.76
N GLN A 60 -5.20 10.45 -9.02
CA GLN A 60 -3.93 9.87 -9.47
C GLN A 60 -2.92 9.62 -8.33
N ASP A 61 -3.32 9.94 -7.10
CA ASP A 61 -2.42 9.87 -5.96
C ASP A 61 -2.60 8.57 -5.19
N PHE A 62 -1.48 8.00 -4.76
CA PHE A 62 -1.42 6.83 -3.90
C PHE A 62 -0.93 7.27 -2.53
N VAL A 63 -1.53 6.78 -1.46
CA VAL A 63 -0.97 6.90 -0.12
C VAL A 63 -0.71 5.52 0.43
N VAL A 64 0.53 5.28 0.83
CA VAL A 64 1.06 3.94 1.10
C VAL A 64 1.73 3.93 2.47
N VAL A 65 1.55 2.84 3.21
CA VAL A 65 2.37 2.55 4.39
C VAL A 65 3.67 1.87 3.93
N GLU A 66 4.80 2.57 4.08
CA GLU A 66 6.15 2.04 3.84
C GLU A 66 6.71 1.50 5.14
N ALA A 67 6.54 0.19 5.35
CA ALA A 67 6.59 -0.42 6.67
C ALA A 67 7.98 -0.35 7.32
N ASP A 68 9.06 -0.64 6.59
CA ASP A 68 10.40 -0.64 7.15
C ASP A 68 10.91 0.79 7.39
N LEU A 69 10.36 1.77 6.68
CA LEU A 69 10.63 3.19 6.95
C LEU A 69 9.84 3.69 8.17
N GLY A 70 8.72 3.04 8.52
CA GLY A 70 7.79 3.57 9.49
C GLY A 70 7.15 4.86 8.99
N GLN A 71 6.75 4.92 7.72
CA GLN A 71 6.23 6.14 7.10
C GLN A 71 4.92 5.91 6.37
N VAL A 72 4.06 6.93 6.40
CA VAL A 72 2.91 7.03 5.50
C VAL A 72 3.28 8.04 4.41
N THR A 73 3.45 7.56 3.19
CA THR A 73 3.95 8.35 2.06
C THR A 73 2.86 8.56 1.03
N ARG A 74 2.62 9.81 0.64
CA ARG A 74 1.82 10.17 -0.54
C ARG A 74 2.72 10.21 -1.77
N ILE A 75 2.33 9.50 -2.81
CA ILE A 75 2.93 9.53 -4.13
C ILE A 75 1.93 10.23 -5.05
N LYS A 76 2.28 11.44 -5.50
CA LYS A 76 1.45 12.21 -6.43
C LYS A 76 1.65 11.74 -7.87
N ALA A 77 0.79 12.22 -8.76
CA ALA A 77 1.03 12.15 -10.20
C ALA A 77 2.47 12.55 -10.56
N LYS A 78 3.11 11.77 -11.45
CA LYS A 78 4.53 11.91 -11.86
C LYS A 78 5.58 11.49 -10.81
N GLY A 79 5.16 10.92 -9.67
CA GLY A 79 6.05 10.24 -8.72
C GLY A 79 6.69 11.13 -7.66
N GLU A 80 6.21 12.37 -7.47
CA GLU A 80 6.59 13.20 -6.33
C GLU A 80 6.15 12.51 -5.03
N ARG A 81 7.08 12.35 -4.07
CA ARG A 81 6.84 11.70 -2.79
C ARG A 81 6.79 12.72 -1.66
N LEU A 82 5.77 12.63 -0.82
CA LEU A 82 5.60 13.44 0.38
C LEU A 82 5.35 12.51 1.58
N VAL A 83 6.22 12.57 2.58
CA VAL A 83 5.97 11.91 3.87
C VAL A 83 4.88 12.68 4.59
N LEU A 84 3.76 12.02 4.86
CA LEU A 84 2.61 12.62 5.56
C LEU A 84 2.72 12.49 7.07
N ALA A 85 3.28 11.38 7.55
CA ALA A 85 3.49 11.11 8.96
C ALA A 85 4.53 10.00 9.14
N ASP A 86 5.23 10.04 10.27
CA ASP A 86 5.95 8.88 10.81
C ASP A 86 5.01 8.05 11.68
N VAL A 87 5.12 6.72 11.55
CA VAL A 87 4.44 5.69 12.34
C VAL A 87 5.50 4.69 12.81
N PRO A 88 5.22 3.84 13.82
CA PRO A 88 6.15 2.77 14.17
C PRO A 88 6.45 1.89 12.94
N ALA A 89 7.71 1.52 12.77
CA ALA A 89 8.10 0.58 11.72
C ALA A 89 7.35 -0.74 11.89
N GLY A 90 6.97 -1.35 10.76
CA GLY A 90 6.25 -2.61 10.73
C GLY A 90 7.13 -3.79 11.14
N SER A 91 6.53 -4.76 11.83
CA SER A 91 7.21 -5.99 12.20
C SER A 91 7.57 -6.82 10.96
N GLN A 92 8.76 -7.41 10.99
CA GLN A 92 9.17 -8.40 9.99
C GLN A 92 8.55 -9.77 10.33
N ALA A 93 8.42 -10.62 9.31
CA ALA A 93 8.05 -12.02 9.50
C ALA A 93 9.04 -12.68 10.48
N ALA A 94 8.52 -13.52 11.39
CA ALA A 94 9.34 -14.13 12.44
C ALA A 94 10.36 -15.15 11.89
N SER A 95 10.12 -15.69 10.69
CA SER A 95 11.03 -16.56 9.96
C SER A 95 10.76 -16.49 8.46
N LEU A 96 11.67 -17.06 7.65
CA LEU A 96 11.50 -17.18 6.20
C LEU A 96 10.35 -18.11 5.78
N ASP A 97 9.87 -18.96 6.70
CA ASP A 97 8.75 -19.87 6.45
C ASP A 97 7.39 -19.18 6.64
N GLN A 98 7.38 -18.00 7.25
CA GLN A 98 6.17 -17.20 7.44
C GLN A 98 5.97 -16.25 6.24
N PRO A 99 4.72 -15.93 5.88
CA PRO A 99 4.46 -14.98 4.82
C PRO A 99 5.08 -13.62 5.17
N PRO A 100 5.64 -12.87 4.19
CA PRO A 100 6.21 -11.55 4.43
C PRO A 100 5.23 -10.53 5.03
N SER A 101 3.93 -10.82 5.01
CA SER A 101 2.83 -10.03 5.56
C SER A 101 2.19 -10.65 6.81
N GLN A 102 2.90 -11.55 7.52
CA GLN A 102 2.41 -12.15 8.76
C GLN A 102 1.90 -11.10 9.75
N VAL A 103 2.55 -9.94 9.78
CA VAL A 103 2.09 -8.73 10.44
C VAL A 103 1.94 -7.66 9.36
N PHE A 104 0.81 -6.96 9.36
CA PHE A 104 0.42 -6.05 8.29
C PHE A 104 -0.32 -4.82 8.86
N ASN A 105 0.12 -3.63 8.47
CA ASN A 105 -0.59 -2.38 8.70
C ASN A 105 -1.40 -2.02 7.45
N GLY A 106 -2.72 -2.04 7.60
CA GLY A 106 -3.63 -1.50 6.61
C GLY A 106 -3.68 0.02 6.63
N ILE A 107 -4.48 0.59 5.74
CA ILE A 107 -4.83 2.01 5.76
C ILE A 107 -6.24 2.16 5.19
N ALA A 108 -7.04 2.99 5.83
CA ALA A 108 -8.37 3.36 5.35
C ALA A 108 -8.48 4.87 5.18
N MET A 109 -9.33 5.32 4.27
CA MET A 109 -9.62 6.73 4.02
C MET A 109 -11.12 6.98 4.18
N ASP A 110 -11.49 8.05 4.89
CA ASP A 110 -12.87 8.52 4.96
C ASP A 110 -13.24 9.46 3.79
N ASP A 111 -14.51 9.83 3.67
CA ASP A 111 -15.00 10.69 2.59
C ASP A 111 -14.40 12.12 2.63
N ALA A 112 -13.93 12.56 3.80
CA ALA A 112 -13.23 13.84 3.94
C ALA A 112 -11.75 13.75 3.55
N GLY A 113 -11.23 12.53 3.29
CA GLY A 113 -9.84 12.27 2.95
C GLY A 113 -8.91 12.14 4.16
N ALA A 114 -9.45 11.98 5.38
CA ALA A 114 -8.62 11.62 6.52
C ALA A 114 -8.22 10.15 6.43
N LEU A 115 -6.98 9.86 6.81
CA LEU A 115 -6.40 8.53 6.76
C LEU A 115 -6.35 7.92 8.16
N TYR A 116 -6.59 6.62 8.23
CA TYR A 116 -6.58 5.83 9.45
C TYR A 116 -5.58 4.69 9.31
N VAL A 117 -4.55 4.67 10.14
CA VAL A 117 -3.42 3.73 10.05
C VAL A 117 -3.21 3.07 11.41
N PRO A 118 -3.28 1.75 11.53
CA PRO A 118 -2.88 1.07 12.76
C PRO A 118 -1.36 1.14 12.90
N GLY A 119 -0.87 1.35 14.12
CA GLY A 119 0.47 0.99 14.54
C GLY A 119 0.38 -0.36 15.24
N GLU A 120 0.58 -1.44 14.49
CA GLU A 120 0.46 -2.80 15.03
C GLU A 120 1.34 -3.03 16.28
N SER A 121 2.56 -2.48 16.28
CA SER A 121 3.57 -2.76 17.31
C SER A 121 3.29 -2.02 18.62
N ASN A 122 2.74 -0.81 18.55
CA ASN A 122 2.38 -0.02 19.72
C ASN A 122 0.88 -0.04 20.06
N ARG A 123 0.07 -0.75 19.26
CA ARG A 123 -1.38 -0.93 19.45
C ARG A 123 -2.14 0.39 19.47
N VAL A 124 -1.80 1.30 18.55
CA VAL A 124 -2.43 2.63 18.38
C VAL A 124 -3.13 2.72 17.03
N LEU A 125 -4.21 3.50 16.95
CA LEU A 125 -4.80 3.94 15.67
C LEU A 125 -4.45 5.41 15.42
N TYR A 126 -3.69 5.67 14.37
CA TYR A 126 -3.35 7.02 13.93
C TYR A 126 -4.42 7.58 13.01
N LYS A 127 -4.70 8.88 13.16
CA LYS A 127 -5.50 9.66 12.20
C LYS A 127 -4.62 10.74 11.59
N ILE A 128 -4.52 10.77 10.26
CA ILE A 128 -3.80 11.79 9.50
C ILE A 128 -4.83 12.63 8.75
N THR A 129 -4.73 13.95 8.88
CA THR A 129 -5.64 14.91 8.23
C THR A 129 -4.86 15.83 7.31
N GLY A 130 -5.51 16.42 6.31
CA GLY A 130 -4.82 17.26 5.32
C GLY A 130 -3.89 16.48 4.39
N ALA A 131 -4.13 15.18 4.22
CA ALA A 131 -3.30 14.30 3.40
C ALA A 131 -3.40 14.62 1.89
N PHE A 132 -4.54 15.15 1.45
CA PHE A 132 -4.88 15.37 0.04
C PHE A 132 -5.03 16.84 -0.33
#